data_AF-A0A955XMZ9-F1
#
_entry.id   AF-A0A955XMZ9-F1
#
_cell.length_a   1.000
_cell.length_b   1.000
_cell.length_c   1.000
_cell.angle_alpha   90.00
_cell.angle_beta   90.00
_cell.angle_gamma   90.00
#
_symmetry.space_group_name_H-M   'P 1'
#
loop_
_entity.id
_entity.type
_entity.pdbx_description
1 polymer ?
#
loop_
_entity_poly.entity_id
_entity_poly.type
_entity_poly.pdbx_seq_one_letter_code
_entity_poly.pdbx_strand_id
1 'polypeptide(L)'
;GMPPVDDCSRDMPCALELDTPFEYSNDPEGDIDWFAFTLAEPANVVIETVSAANAVECEGDTVLSLFYEGNDSDDDYDARDDDDGPEACSQIAPARDSGARLVPAGTHLVRAEEFFNDGLAGPNLITVRTLPGIAVGEPCDGDDELDTCVYDAWCDFGLDTPACVQNACGDEEVAGAEQCDDGNDDITDGCDACQIVPIPEGAACDPDSDVFVCDAGLFCHPDDEICAPVMCGDGFVGGEEMCDDGNQDPNDGCDACAIVAIPEGSACDEDSDVFLCEEGTFCHPDDAVCAPIVCGDGLVAGTEECDDENDAANDGCDACLIVPIPADGPCTPGDDLFTCADGLFCNPDLDICVEAVCGDGFVNLDDEECDDADDDNGDGCTDQCLLDPFNGPNEPDSREVPWELDLAGGADRVIFAIEEAGDADWFTFTLDAPATVGIVGSNLALDGCTGDPEFFVYRAGEEDDFASDDDDGPGVCPQLELELEAGVYEIKAEHFSNSGTVGPNWLMVRILGEAPMIGEACQGFDPFRPCPQGTYCSEGENPVCTEHVCGDERIGADETCDDGN
;
A
#
# COMPACT_ATOMS: atom_id res chain seq x y z
N GLY A 1 27.98 -43.51 -39.26
CA GLY A 1 27.05 -42.69 -40.05
C GLY A 1 27.08 -41.33 -39.42
N MET A 2 26.83 -40.26 -40.17
CA MET A 2 26.35 -39.04 -39.51
C MET A 2 25.11 -39.43 -38.70
N PRO A 3 24.97 -38.97 -37.44
CA PRO A 3 23.70 -39.09 -36.74
C PRO A 3 22.58 -38.48 -37.60
N PRO A 4 21.31 -38.77 -37.30
CA PRO A 4 20.20 -37.92 -37.73
C PRO A 4 20.53 -36.45 -37.48
N VAL A 5 19.81 -35.53 -38.11
CA VAL A 5 20.12 -34.08 -38.07
C VAL A 5 19.94 -33.50 -36.64
N ASP A 6 19.60 -34.35 -35.67
CA ASP A 6 18.92 -34.04 -34.42
C ASP A 6 19.24 -35.04 -33.29
N ASP A 7 20.39 -35.74 -33.35
CA ASP A 7 20.84 -36.61 -32.24
C ASP A 7 22.29 -36.21 -31.88
N CYS A 8 22.46 -34.97 -31.43
CA CYS A 8 23.77 -34.37 -31.26
C CYS A 8 24.32 -34.56 -29.85
N SER A 9 25.53 -35.09 -29.72
CA SER A 9 26.12 -35.40 -28.41
C SER A 9 27.25 -34.45 -28.04
N ARG A 10 27.58 -34.36 -26.74
CA ARG A 10 28.67 -33.51 -26.24
C ARG A 10 30.01 -33.73 -26.97
N ASP A 11 30.34 -34.98 -27.31
CA ASP A 11 31.56 -35.34 -28.05
C ASP A 11 31.51 -34.97 -29.54
N MET A 12 30.32 -34.78 -30.09
CA MET A 12 30.11 -34.44 -31.50
C MET A 12 28.89 -33.50 -31.65
N PRO A 13 29.01 -32.25 -31.18
CA PRO A 13 27.88 -31.33 -31.11
C PRO A 13 27.45 -30.86 -32.51
N CYS A 14 26.18 -30.51 -32.64
CA CYS A 14 25.62 -29.84 -33.80
C CYS A 14 26.22 -28.43 -33.92
N ALA A 15 26.66 -28.04 -35.10
CA ALA A 15 27.19 -26.70 -35.31
C ALA A 15 26.04 -25.70 -35.40
N LEU A 16 26.03 -24.71 -34.50
CA LEU A 16 25.09 -23.61 -34.48
C LEU A 16 25.79 -22.36 -35.02
N GLU A 17 25.30 -21.86 -36.15
CA GLU A 17 25.80 -20.63 -36.74
C GLU A 17 25.02 -19.46 -36.13
N LEU A 18 25.73 -18.38 -35.77
CA LEU A 18 25.12 -17.20 -35.13
C LEU A 18 24.00 -16.62 -36.00
N ASP A 19 22.93 -16.18 -35.34
CA ASP A 19 21.73 -15.58 -35.94
C ASP A 19 20.98 -16.49 -36.94
N THR A 20 21.25 -17.80 -36.91
CA THR A 20 20.52 -18.77 -37.73
C THR A 20 19.86 -19.84 -36.87
N PRO A 21 18.53 -20.02 -36.99
CA PRO A 21 17.82 -21.04 -36.21
C PRO A 21 18.19 -22.45 -36.71
N PHE A 22 18.29 -23.38 -35.76
CA PHE A 22 18.52 -24.80 -36.00
C PHE A 22 17.35 -25.62 -35.46
N GLU A 23 16.75 -26.47 -36.31
CA GLU A 23 15.62 -27.32 -35.92
C GLU A 23 16.10 -28.59 -35.22
N TYR A 24 15.53 -28.88 -34.04
CA TYR A 24 15.85 -30.03 -33.21
C TYR A 24 14.61 -30.61 -32.47
N SER A 25 14.70 -31.82 -31.94
CA SER A 25 13.68 -32.52 -31.16
C SER A 25 14.33 -33.55 -30.23
N ASN A 26 13.98 -33.47 -28.96
CA ASN A 26 14.38 -34.45 -27.95
C ASN A 26 13.43 -35.68 -27.99
N ASP A 27 13.64 -36.59 -28.96
CA ASP A 27 12.88 -37.84 -29.15
C ASP A 27 13.83 -39.05 -29.32
N PRO A 28 13.82 -40.05 -28.41
CA PRO A 28 12.77 -40.33 -27.40
C PRO A 28 12.97 -39.63 -26.04
N GLU A 29 11.95 -39.70 -25.16
CA GLU A 29 12.03 -39.30 -23.74
C GLU A 29 13.39 -39.71 -23.13
N GLY A 30 14.13 -38.75 -22.58
CA GLY A 30 15.51 -38.95 -22.17
C GLY A 30 16.56 -38.27 -23.06
N ASP A 31 16.19 -37.79 -24.24
CA ASP A 31 17.14 -37.29 -25.24
C ASP A 31 17.69 -35.90 -24.91
N ILE A 32 18.98 -35.71 -25.21
CA ILE A 32 19.74 -34.50 -24.87
C ILE A 32 20.57 -34.11 -26.08
N ASP A 33 20.32 -32.91 -26.57
CA ASP A 33 21.03 -32.36 -27.73
C ASP A 33 22.08 -31.33 -27.35
N TRP A 34 23.25 -31.48 -27.97
CA TRP A 34 24.39 -30.61 -27.75
C TRP A 34 24.72 -29.82 -29.00
N PHE A 35 24.78 -28.50 -28.85
CA PHE A 35 25.12 -27.55 -29.89
C PHE A 35 26.44 -26.85 -29.58
N ALA A 36 27.13 -26.39 -30.61
CA ALA A 36 28.35 -25.61 -30.49
C ALA A 36 28.31 -24.38 -31.39
N PHE A 37 28.58 -23.21 -30.81
CA PHE A 37 28.75 -21.95 -31.54
C PHE A 37 30.13 -21.37 -31.27
N THR A 38 30.58 -20.41 -32.09
CA THR A 38 31.90 -19.79 -31.94
C THR A 38 31.82 -18.28 -31.94
N LEU A 39 32.38 -17.66 -30.90
CA LEU A 39 32.55 -16.22 -30.78
C LEU A 39 33.96 -15.80 -31.23
N ALA A 40 34.03 -14.80 -32.11
CA ALA A 40 35.29 -14.25 -32.59
C ALA A 40 36.00 -13.36 -31.55
N GLU A 41 35.22 -12.72 -30.68
CA GLU A 41 35.63 -11.84 -29.58
C GLU A 41 34.63 -11.99 -28.42
N PRO A 42 34.97 -11.59 -27.17
CA PRO A 42 34.03 -11.69 -26.06
C PRO A 42 32.77 -10.87 -26.33
N ALA A 43 31.60 -11.45 -26.05
CA ALA A 43 30.32 -10.81 -26.34
C ALA A 43 29.22 -11.26 -25.37
N ASN A 44 28.20 -10.42 -25.22
CA ASN A 44 26.94 -10.83 -24.61
C ASN A 44 26.20 -11.76 -25.58
N VAL A 45 25.67 -12.88 -25.09
CA VAL A 45 24.93 -13.85 -25.92
C VAL A 45 23.50 -13.95 -25.46
N VAL A 46 22.57 -14.15 -26.39
CA VAL A 46 21.22 -14.62 -26.07
C VAL A 46 21.01 -15.93 -26.80
N ILE A 47 20.48 -16.91 -26.08
CA ILE A 47 20.23 -18.27 -26.55
C ILE A 47 18.77 -18.56 -26.27
N GLU A 48 17.98 -18.91 -27.28
CA GLU A 48 16.55 -19.13 -27.10
C GLU A 48 16.07 -20.37 -27.85
N THR A 49 15.06 -21.02 -27.29
CA THR A 49 14.25 -22.05 -27.93
C THR A 49 12.87 -21.51 -28.29
N VAL A 50 12.30 -21.97 -29.41
CA VAL A 50 10.89 -21.71 -29.82
C VAL A 50 10.36 -22.91 -30.61
N SER A 51 9.04 -23.13 -30.74
CA SER A 51 8.52 -24.19 -31.62
C SER A 51 8.92 -23.98 -33.08
N ALA A 52 9.27 -25.07 -33.77
CA ALA A 52 9.48 -25.06 -35.21
C ALA A 52 8.18 -24.87 -36.01
N ALA A 53 7.02 -25.09 -35.39
CA ALA A 53 5.71 -24.96 -36.03
C ALA A 53 5.21 -23.51 -36.08
N ASN A 54 5.40 -22.74 -35.01
CA ASN A 54 4.81 -21.39 -34.88
C ASN A 54 5.79 -20.30 -34.42
N ALA A 55 6.98 -20.65 -33.90
CA ALA A 55 7.97 -19.73 -33.34
C ALA A 55 7.44 -18.81 -32.22
N VAL A 56 6.40 -19.25 -31.51
CA VAL A 56 5.70 -18.47 -30.45
C VAL A 56 5.55 -19.25 -29.15
N GLU A 57 5.33 -20.57 -29.22
CA GLU A 57 5.16 -21.46 -28.05
C GLU A 57 6.19 -22.58 -28.17
N CYS A 58 6.70 -23.21 -27.11
CA CYS A 58 7.55 -24.41 -27.26
C CYS A 58 6.69 -25.68 -27.36
N GLU A 59 7.09 -26.63 -28.24
CA GLU A 59 6.45 -27.95 -28.26
C GLU A 59 7.03 -28.82 -27.15
N GLY A 60 6.60 -28.60 -25.90
CA GLY A 60 7.17 -29.23 -24.69
C GLY A 60 8.04 -28.25 -23.90
N ASP A 61 8.26 -28.55 -22.63
CA ASP A 61 9.01 -27.71 -21.68
C ASP A 61 10.51 -27.90 -21.92
N THR A 62 11.22 -26.86 -22.36
CA THR A 62 12.65 -26.98 -22.68
C THR A 62 13.50 -26.45 -21.53
N VAL A 63 14.73 -26.91 -21.43
CA VAL A 63 15.75 -26.25 -20.59
C VAL A 63 17.06 -26.12 -21.35
N LEU A 64 17.63 -24.91 -21.31
CA LEU A 64 18.90 -24.57 -21.92
C LEU A 64 20.00 -24.53 -20.88
N SER A 65 21.20 -24.94 -21.24
CA SER A 65 22.40 -24.73 -20.42
C SER A 65 23.59 -24.32 -21.28
N LEU A 66 24.29 -23.26 -20.87
CA LEU A 66 25.46 -22.71 -21.54
C LEU A 66 26.75 -23.14 -20.81
N PHE A 67 27.77 -23.54 -21.56
CA PHE A 67 29.06 -23.98 -21.04
C PHE A 67 30.21 -23.30 -21.80
N TYR A 68 31.12 -22.67 -21.06
CA TYR A 68 32.42 -22.19 -21.53
C TYR A 68 33.57 -22.61 -20.57
N GLU A 69 34.77 -22.06 -20.79
CA GLU A 69 36.08 -22.44 -20.20
C GLU A 69 36.09 -23.39 -18.97
N GLY A 70 36.74 -24.56 -19.10
CA GLY A 70 37.16 -25.39 -17.95
C GLY A 70 36.09 -26.30 -17.35
N ASN A 71 34.89 -26.24 -17.90
CA ASN A 71 33.75 -27.00 -17.45
C ASN A 71 33.73 -28.43 -18.03
N ASP A 72 34.32 -29.37 -17.30
CA ASP A 72 34.51 -30.77 -17.72
C ASP A 72 33.36 -31.69 -17.27
N SER A 73 32.33 -31.18 -16.57
CA SER A 73 31.16 -31.94 -16.11
C SER A 73 29.86 -31.51 -16.79
N ASP A 74 28.86 -32.38 -16.75
CA ASP A 74 27.54 -32.09 -17.31
C ASP A 74 26.67 -31.22 -16.36
N ASP A 75 27.00 -31.13 -15.07
CA ASP A 75 26.18 -30.41 -14.07
C ASP A 75 26.77 -29.05 -13.63
N ASP A 76 27.95 -28.72 -14.14
CA ASP A 76 28.58 -27.42 -13.95
C ASP A 76 28.22 -26.66 -15.22
N TYR A 77 27.53 -25.53 -15.14
CA TYR A 77 27.10 -24.71 -16.31
C TYR A 77 27.23 -23.24 -15.93
N ASP A 78 27.48 -22.40 -16.91
CA ASP A 78 27.71 -20.97 -16.69
C ASP A 78 26.40 -20.18 -16.66
N ALA A 79 25.40 -20.63 -17.42
CA ALA A 79 24.02 -20.16 -17.36
C ALA A 79 23.05 -21.31 -17.66
N ARG A 80 21.86 -21.27 -17.06
CA ARG A 80 20.80 -22.27 -17.28
C ARG A 80 19.46 -21.59 -17.07
N ASP A 81 18.56 -21.81 -18.01
CA ASP A 81 17.22 -21.25 -17.99
C ASP A 81 16.20 -22.24 -18.55
N ASP A 82 15.00 -22.28 -17.95
CA ASP A 82 13.87 -23.11 -18.38
C ASP A 82 12.62 -22.31 -18.79
N ASP A 83 12.41 -21.06 -18.35
CA ASP A 83 11.12 -20.37 -18.54
C ASP A 83 11.19 -18.88 -18.92
N ASP A 84 12.37 -18.33 -19.24
CA ASP A 84 12.51 -16.91 -19.59
C ASP A 84 12.19 -16.57 -21.06
N GLY A 85 11.92 -17.57 -21.89
CA GLY A 85 11.57 -17.43 -23.30
C GLY A 85 10.08 -17.21 -23.58
N PRO A 86 9.66 -17.25 -24.85
CA PRO A 86 8.23 -17.18 -25.20
C PRO A 86 7.43 -18.32 -24.57
N GLU A 87 6.44 -17.99 -23.75
CA GLU A 87 5.66 -18.95 -22.94
C GLU A 87 6.50 -19.80 -21.98
N ALA A 88 6.60 -21.12 -22.21
CA ALA A 88 7.39 -22.06 -21.42
C ALA A 88 8.69 -22.46 -22.13
N CYS A 89 9.15 -21.63 -23.06
CA CYS A 89 10.43 -21.81 -23.71
C CYS A 89 11.56 -21.29 -22.82
N SER A 90 12.75 -21.83 -23.03
CA SER A 90 13.96 -21.32 -22.38
C SER A 90 14.55 -20.16 -23.17
N GLN A 91 15.02 -19.15 -22.45
CA GLN A 91 15.88 -18.10 -22.98
C GLN A 91 16.98 -17.75 -21.98
N ILE A 92 18.23 -18.07 -22.35
CA ILE A 92 19.40 -17.55 -21.65
C ILE A 92 19.70 -16.14 -22.19
N ALA A 93 19.57 -15.10 -21.38
CA ALA A 93 19.79 -13.71 -21.77
C ALA A 93 20.59 -12.89 -20.72
N PRO A 94 21.46 -11.94 -21.11
CA PRO A 94 22.31 -11.20 -20.17
C PRO A 94 21.55 -10.42 -19.09
N ALA A 95 20.30 -10.02 -19.36
CA ALA A 95 19.47 -9.32 -18.40
C ALA A 95 19.22 -10.18 -17.15
N ARG A 96 18.92 -11.46 -17.33
CA ARG A 96 18.49 -12.40 -16.28
C ARG A 96 19.56 -13.43 -15.92
N ASP A 97 20.37 -13.81 -16.90
CA ASP A 97 21.47 -14.78 -16.78
C ASP A 97 22.83 -14.09 -16.79
N SER A 98 23.42 -13.94 -15.60
CA SER A 98 24.75 -13.34 -15.46
C SER A 98 25.84 -14.07 -16.26
N GLY A 99 25.72 -15.40 -16.45
CA GLY A 99 26.64 -16.19 -17.29
C GLY A 99 26.53 -15.95 -18.79
N ALA A 100 25.49 -15.23 -19.24
CA ALA A 100 25.37 -14.81 -20.63
C ALA A 100 26.09 -13.47 -20.92
N ARG A 101 26.63 -12.81 -19.88
CA ARG A 101 27.38 -11.56 -19.97
C ARG A 101 28.85 -11.85 -20.30
N LEU A 102 29.40 -11.14 -21.29
CA LEU A 102 30.83 -11.20 -21.68
C LEU A 102 31.38 -12.62 -21.88
N VAL A 103 30.61 -13.51 -22.51
CA VAL A 103 31.05 -14.86 -22.85
C VAL A 103 32.36 -14.77 -23.66
N PRO A 104 33.44 -15.48 -23.26
CA PRO A 104 34.78 -15.26 -23.80
C PRO A 104 34.87 -15.60 -25.30
N ALA A 105 35.93 -15.14 -25.98
CA ALA A 105 36.18 -15.56 -27.36
C ALA A 105 36.52 -17.06 -27.41
N GLY A 106 35.85 -17.85 -28.23
CA GLY A 106 36.05 -19.29 -28.24
C GLY A 106 34.87 -20.06 -28.82
N THR A 107 34.99 -21.39 -28.81
CA THR A 107 33.89 -22.30 -29.17
C THR A 107 33.24 -22.77 -27.87
N HIS A 108 31.94 -22.56 -27.75
CA HIS A 108 31.15 -22.81 -26.55
C HIS A 108 30.07 -23.85 -26.83
N LEU A 109 29.63 -24.54 -25.78
CA LEU A 109 28.61 -25.58 -25.88
C LEU A 109 27.30 -25.09 -25.30
N VAL A 110 26.21 -25.53 -25.91
CA VAL A 110 24.85 -25.35 -25.42
C VAL A 110 24.19 -26.72 -25.34
N ARG A 111 23.57 -27.02 -24.21
CA ARG A 111 22.74 -28.21 -24.03
C ARG A 111 21.28 -27.80 -24.10
N ALA A 112 20.48 -28.55 -24.84
CA ALA A 112 19.02 -28.45 -24.83
C ALA A 112 18.43 -29.82 -24.47
N GLU A 113 17.50 -29.83 -23.54
CA GLU A 113 16.78 -31.03 -23.08
C GLU A 113 15.35 -30.66 -22.65
N GLU A 114 14.52 -31.68 -22.40
CA GLU A 114 13.18 -31.48 -21.85
C GLU A 114 13.26 -31.29 -20.32
N PHE A 115 12.47 -30.37 -19.78
CA PHE A 115 12.46 -30.08 -18.35
C PHE A 115 11.94 -31.29 -17.56
N PHE A 116 12.72 -31.75 -16.57
CA PHE A 116 12.58 -33.04 -15.88
C PHE A 116 12.85 -34.32 -16.70
N ASN A 117 12.96 -34.21 -18.02
CA ASN A 117 13.30 -35.29 -18.93
C ASN A 117 12.31 -36.48 -18.81
N ASP A 118 11.03 -36.15 -18.68
CA ASP A 118 9.89 -37.07 -18.52
C ASP A 118 8.87 -36.98 -19.68
N GLY A 119 9.16 -36.15 -20.68
CA GLY A 119 8.36 -35.92 -21.87
C GLY A 119 9.13 -35.97 -23.20
N LEU A 120 8.49 -35.46 -24.25
CA LEU A 120 9.10 -35.17 -25.54
C LEU A 120 9.13 -33.65 -25.69
N ALA A 121 10.26 -33.08 -26.13
CA ALA A 121 10.36 -31.66 -26.48
C ALA A 121 10.74 -31.50 -27.95
N GLY A 122 9.81 -31.01 -28.77
CA GLY A 122 10.03 -30.63 -30.16
C GLY A 122 9.08 -31.31 -31.17
N PRO A 123 9.17 -30.90 -32.45
CA PRO A 123 10.25 -30.08 -33.04
C PRO A 123 10.28 -28.60 -32.61
N ASN A 124 11.45 -28.16 -32.14
CA ASN A 124 11.78 -26.80 -31.71
C ASN A 124 12.92 -26.21 -32.59
N LEU A 125 13.12 -24.90 -32.50
CA LEU A 125 14.24 -24.16 -33.09
C LEU A 125 15.10 -23.62 -31.95
N ILE A 126 16.42 -23.78 -32.05
CA ILE A 126 17.39 -23.10 -31.18
C ILE A 126 18.14 -22.02 -31.97
N THR A 127 18.29 -20.84 -31.37
CA THR A 127 19.04 -19.71 -31.97
C THR A 127 20.01 -19.13 -30.96
N VAL A 128 21.23 -18.78 -31.40
CA VAL A 128 22.18 -17.97 -30.64
C VAL A 128 22.40 -16.65 -31.37
N ARG A 129 22.18 -15.52 -30.69
CA ARG A 129 22.46 -14.16 -31.17
C ARG A 129 23.47 -13.49 -30.25
N THR A 130 24.28 -12.58 -30.79
CA THR A 130 25.17 -11.73 -29.99
C THR A 130 24.57 -10.35 -29.82
N LEU A 131 24.57 -9.82 -28.60
CA LEU A 131 24.20 -8.44 -28.33
C LEU A 131 25.47 -7.58 -28.24
N PRO A 132 25.54 -6.43 -28.93
CA PRO A 132 26.60 -5.46 -28.69
C PRO A 132 26.35 -4.78 -27.33
N GLY A 133 27.27 -4.91 -26.37
CA GLY A 133 27.22 -4.12 -25.14
C GLY A 133 27.80 -2.70 -25.32
N ILE A 134 27.51 -1.80 -24.39
CA ILE A 134 27.88 -0.37 -24.46
C ILE A 134 29.32 -0.20 -23.98
N ALA A 135 30.20 0.38 -24.81
CA ALA A 135 31.61 0.56 -24.48
C ALA A 135 31.85 1.72 -23.50
N VAL A 136 32.94 1.67 -22.72
CA VAL A 136 33.36 2.77 -21.83
C VAL A 136 33.44 4.10 -22.60
N GLY A 137 32.72 5.11 -22.11
CA GLY A 137 32.60 6.45 -22.68
C GLY A 137 31.48 6.64 -23.70
N GLU A 138 30.72 5.59 -24.03
CA GLU A 138 29.47 5.69 -24.79
C GLU A 138 28.29 5.94 -23.84
N PRO A 139 27.25 6.67 -24.30
CA PRO A 139 26.09 6.97 -23.48
C PRO A 139 25.30 5.70 -23.16
N CYS A 140 24.73 5.66 -21.97
CA CYS A 140 23.73 4.68 -21.57
C CYS A 140 22.53 5.42 -20.98
N ASP A 141 21.30 4.96 -21.25
CA ASP A 141 20.09 5.68 -20.83
C ASP A 141 19.27 4.92 -19.80
N GLY A 142 19.53 3.63 -19.57
CA GLY A 142 18.87 2.86 -18.52
C GLY A 142 17.40 2.54 -18.82
N ASP A 143 16.94 2.80 -20.05
CA ASP A 143 15.55 2.63 -20.47
C ASP A 143 15.31 1.29 -21.21
N ASP A 144 16.38 0.55 -21.56
CA ASP A 144 16.33 -0.75 -22.23
C ASP A 144 16.94 -1.86 -21.35
N GLU A 145 16.30 -3.05 -21.29
CA GLU A 145 16.86 -4.27 -20.64
C GLU A 145 18.17 -4.79 -21.29
N LEU A 146 18.78 -4.00 -22.18
CA LEU A 146 19.98 -4.29 -22.95
C LEU A 146 21.16 -3.34 -22.64
N ASP A 147 20.98 -2.33 -21.78
CA ASP A 147 22.00 -1.33 -21.43
C ASP A 147 23.03 -1.85 -20.40
N THR A 148 23.76 -2.91 -20.78
CA THR A 148 24.90 -3.40 -19.99
C THR A 148 26.21 -2.86 -20.53
N CYS A 149 26.89 -2.04 -19.72
CA CYS A 149 28.25 -1.59 -19.97
C CYS A 149 29.22 -2.79 -20.00
N VAL A 150 30.15 -2.80 -20.97
CA VAL A 150 31.17 -3.86 -21.07
C VAL A 150 32.45 -3.53 -20.27
N TYR A 151 33.18 -4.57 -19.85
CA TYR A 151 34.51 -4.51 -19.21
C TYR A 151 34.57 -3.90 -17.79
N ASP A 152 33.81 -4.45 -16.82
CA ASP A 152 33.76 -3.97 -15.42
C ASP A 152 33.52 -2.45 -15.34
N ALA A 153 32.57 -1.99 -16.16
CA ALA A 153 32.14 -0.62 -16.24
C ALA A 153 30.67 -0.51 -15.83
N TRP A 154 30.28 0.65 -15.34
CA TRP A 154 28.92 0.93 -14.88
C TRP A 154 28.39 2.23 -15.49
N CYS A 155 27.08 2.39 -15.47
CA CYS A 155 26.43 3.62 -15.94
C CYS A 155 26.44 4.69 -14.86
N ASP A 156 27.27 5.70 -15.04
CA ASP A 156 27.30 6.87 -14.17
C ASP A 156 26.26 7.89 -14.63
N PHE A 157 25.15 7.95 -13.88
CA PHE A 157 24.06 8.91 -14.09
C PHE A 157 24.35 10.30 -13.49
N GLY A 158 25.47 10.47 -12.77
CA GLY A 158 25.93 11.74 -12.21
C GLY A 158 26.58 12.68 -13.24
N LEU A 159 26.90 12.17 -14.43
CA LEU A 159 27.43 12.97 -15.55
C LEU A 159 26.32 13.78 -16.25
N ASP A 160 26.67 14.95 -16.79
CA ASP A 160 25.78 15.79 -17.64
C ASP A 160 25.17 15.01 -18.83
N THR A 161 25.84 13.91 -19.23
CA THR A 161 25.33 12.88 -20.14
C THR A 161 25.72 11.53 -19.54
N PRO A 162 24.75 10.71 -19.08
CA PRO A 162 25.05 9.41 -18.51
C PRO A 162 25.85 8.55 -19.50
N ALA A 163 26.91 7.91 -19.01
CA ALA A 163 27.83 7.15 -19.84
C ALA A 163 28.49 6.02 -19.05
N CYS A 164 28.94 4.98 -19.76
CA CYS A 164 29.70 3.90 -19.15
C CYS A 164 31.07 4.38 -18.67
N VAL A 165 31.38 4.23 -17.39
CA VAL A 165 32.69 4.52 -16.77
C VAL A 165 33.28 3.26 -16.14
N GLN A 166 34.60 3.18 -16.15
CA GLN A 166 35.36 2.06 -15.59
C GLN A 166 35.31 2.10 -14.05
N ASN A 167 35.10 0.96 -13.38
CA ASN A 167 35.22 0.86 -11.92
C ASN A 167 36.64 1.28 -11.47
N ALA A 168 36.73 2.12 -10.45
CA ALA A 168 37.97 2.71 -9.98
C ALA A 168 37.94 2.94 -8.46
N CYS A 169 38.58 2.02 -7.72
CA CYS A 169 38.86 2.25 -6.31
C CYS A 169 39.49 3.62 -6.00
N GLY A 170 39.01 4.20 -4.91
CA GLY A 170 39.48 5.44 -4.33
C GLY A 170 38.92 6.68 -5.02
N ASP A 171 37.79 6.57 -5.71
CA ASP A 171 37.13 7.70 -6.39
C ASP A 171 35.92 8.28 -5.63
N GLU A 172 35.72 7.83 -4.39
CA GLU A 172 34.66 8.20 -3.44
C GLU A 172 33.27 7.63 -3.79
N GLU A 173 33.15 6.76 -4.80
CA GLU A 173 31.88 6.18 -5.23
C GLU A 173 31.93 4.65 -5.25
N VAL A 174 31.06 3.98 -4.49
CA VAL A 174 30.97 2.50 -4.54
C VAL A 174 30.16 2.08 -5.75
N ALA A 175 30.81 1.57 -6.80
CA ALA A 175 30.15 1.23 -8.04
C ALA A 175 30.55 -0.12 -8.66
N GLY A 176 29.63 -0.69 -9.44
CA GLY A 176 29.86 -1.93 -10.18
C GLY A 176 30.17 -3.13 -9.25
N ALA A 177 31.41 -3.65 -9.32
CA ALA A 177 31.84 -4.84 -8.57
C ALA A 177 32.57 -4.52 -7.25
N GLU A 178 32.64 -3.24 -6.88
CA GLU A 178 33.29 -2.75 -5.68
C GLU A 178 32.45 -3.05 -4.45
N GLN A 179 33.09 -3.51 -3.37
CA GLN A 179 32.45 -3.71 -2.06
C GLN A 179 32.66 -2.51 -1.14
N CYS A 180 33.59 -1.63 -1.47
CA CYS A 180 33.97 -0.44 -0.73
C CYS A 180 34.70 0.53 -1.67
N ASP A 181 34.68 1.81 -1.31
CA ASP A 181 35.52 2.87 -1.87
C ASP A 181 35.74 3.90 -0.75
N ASP A 182 37.00 4.17 -0.41
CA ASP A 182 37.39 5.08 0.67
C ASP A 182 38.11 6.35 0.16
N GLY A 183 37.93 6.67 -1.12
CA GLY A 183 38.52 7.85 -1.76
C GLY A 183 40.05 7.79 -1.86
N ASN A 184 40.69 6.65 -1.60
CA ASN A 184 42.12 6.50 -1.71
C ASN A 184 42.60 5.07 -2.09
N ASP A 185 43.93 4.88 -2.17
CA ASP A 185 44.60 3.62 -2.58
C ASP A 185 45.38 2.97 -1.40
N ASP A 186 45.15 3.40 -0.16
CA ASP A 186 45.73 2.76 1.02
C ASP A 186 45.08 1.38 1.20
N ILE A 187 45.88 0.42 1.67
CA ILE A 187 45.48 -0.99 1.78
C ILE A 187 45.35 -1.40 3.24
N THR A 188 45.29 -0.42 4.15
CA THR A 188 45.37 -0.62 5.61
C THR A 188 44.26 0.06 6.40
N ASP A 189 43.37 0.76 5.72
CA ASP A 189 42.22 1.53 6.21
C ASP A 189 40.88 0.81 5.97
N GLY A 190 40.90 -0.40 5.41
CA GLY A 190 39.75 -1.31 5.38
C GLY A 190 39.11 -1.50 4.01
N CYS A 191 39.56 -0.77 2.98
CA CYS A 191 39.23 -1.05 1.59
C CYS A 191 40.50 -1.39 0.78
N ASP A 192 40.75 -2.69 0.51
CA ASP A 192 41.89 -3.12 -0.32
C ASP A 192 41.38 -3.73 -1.62
N ALA A 193 41.81 -3.19 -2.75
CA ALA A 193 41.39 -3.60 -4.09
C ALA A 193 39.85 -3.67 -4.23
N CYS A 194 39.17 -2.71 -3.61
CA CYS A 194 37.71 -2.53 -3.57
C CYS A 194 36.99 -3.72 -2.95
N GLN A 195 37.66 -4.42 -2.05
CA GLN A 195 37.10 -5.44 -1.20
C GLN A 195 37.25 -5.00 0.26
N ILE A 196 36.20 -5.22 1.05
CA ILE A 196 36.25 -4.90 2.48
C ILE A 196 37.26 -5.85 3.14
N VAL A 197 38.26 -5.29 3.81
CA VAL A 197 39.27 -6.04 4.58
C VAL A 197 39.17 -5.66 6.06
N PRO A 198 39.18 -6.63 6.99
CA PRO A 198 39.15 -6.33 8.41
C PRO A 198 40.32 -5.47 8.89
N ILE A 199 40.02 -4.46 9.71
CA ILE A 199 41.00 -3.49 10.22
C ILE A 199 41.64 -4.00 11.53
N PRO A 200 42.98 -4.05 11.66
CA PRO A 200 43.64 -4.58 12.85
C PRO A 200 43.60 -3.61 14.05
N GLU A 201 43.84 -4.14 15.26
CA GLU A 201 43.92 -3.33 16.51
C GLU A 201 44.88 -2.13 16.37
N GLY A 202 44.38 -0.95 16.72
CA GLY A 202 45.11 0.32 16.72
C GLY A 202 45.29 0.96 15.35
N ALA A 203 44.72 0.40 14.27
CA ALA A 203 44.55 1.11 13.01
C ALA A 203 43.32 2.04 13.08
N ALA A 204 43.35 3.08 12.26
CA ALA A 204 42.27 4.06 12.18
C ALA A 204 41.02 3.41 11.59
N CYS A 205 39.86 3.85 12.07
CA CYS A 205 38.55 3.44 11.58
C CYS A 205 37.61 4.65 11.67
N ASP A 206 36.53 4.62 10.90
CA ASP A 206 35.49 5.64 10.94
C ASP A 206 34.23 5.06 11.62
N PRO A 207 33.82 5.57 12.80
CA PRO A 207 32.64 5.08 13.51
C PRO A 207 31.32 5.37 12.80
N ASP A 208 31.29 6.31 11.85
CA ASP A 208 30.09 6.68 11.08
C ASP A 208 29.96 5.90 9.76
N SER A 209 30.92 5.01 9.46
CA SER A 209 30.96 4.24 8.21
C SER A 209 30.72 2.75 8.45
N ASP A 210 29.60 2.24 7.91
CA ASP A 210 29.21 0.83 7.95
C ASP A 210 30.12 -0.09 7.11
N VAL A 211 31.06 0.50 6.34
CA VAL A 211 31.94 -0.21 5.39
C VAL A 211 33.21 -0.73 6.09
N PHE A 212 33.66 -0.07 7.16
CA PHE A 212 34.92 -0.37 7.83
C PHE A 212 34.71 -1.28 9.05
N VAL A 213 35.01 -2.56 8.89
CA VAL A 213 34.83 -3.57 9.96
C VAL A 213 36.16 -3.88 10.63
N CYS A 214 36.26 -3.66 11.95
CA CYS A 214 37.44 -4.07 12.72
C CYS A 214 37.55 -5.60 12.81
N ASP A 215 38.77 -6.10 13.06
CA ASP A 215 39.03 -7.51 13.34
C ASP A 215 38.12 -8.05 14.47
N ALA A 216 37.78 -9.34 14.40
CA ALA A 216 36.87 -9.96 15.37
C ALA A 216 37.32 -9.74 16.82
N GLY A 217 36.41 -9.19 17.64
CA GLY A 217 36.65 -8.83 19.04
C GLY A 217 37.15 -7.40 19.26
N LEU A 218 37.20 -6.59 18.20
CA LEU A 218 37.46 -5.16 18.25
C LEU A 218 36.23 -4.39 17.76
N PHE A 219 36.09 -3.15 18.21
CA PHE A 219 35.11 -2.20 17.68
C PHE A 219 35.80 -0.87 17.35
N CYS A 220 35.18 -0.07 16.50
CA CYS A 220 35.68 1.27 16.21
C CYS A 220 35.30 2.21 17.36
N HIS A 221 36.27 2.66 18.13
CA HIS A 221 36.02 3.51 19.30
C HIS A 221 35.63 4.94 18.86
N PRO A 222 34.43 5.46 19.19
CA PRO A 222 33.94 6.74 18.66
C PRO A 222 34.83 7.94 19.01
N ASP A 223 35.41 7.98 20.21
CA ASP A 223 36.26 9.11 20.62
C ASP A 223 37.69 9.06 20.04
N ASP A 224 38.23 7.87 19.82
CA ASP A 224 39.64 7.67 19.46
C ASP A 224 39.83 7.33 17.97
N GLU A 225 38.74 7.04 17.24
CA GLU A 225 38.71 6.70 15.80
C GLU A 225 39.71 5.58 15.44
N ILE A 226 39.84 4.59 16.34
CA ILE A 226 40.72 3.42 16.17
C ILE A 226 40.01 2.12 16.57
N CYS A 227 40.40 1.02 15.94
CA CYS A 227 39.95 -0.31 16.34
C CYS A 227 40.54 -0.68 17.71
N ALA A 228 39.68 -0.79 18.73
CA ALA A 228 40.07 -1.09 20.11
C ALA A 228 39.33 -2.33 20.65
N PRO A 229 39.86 -2.99 21.68
CA PRO A 229 39.13 -4.06 22.36
C PRO A 229 37.83 -3.54 22.99
N VAL A 230 36.77 -4.33 22.88
CA VAL A 230 35.49 -4.11 23.58
C VAL A 230 35.72 -4.11 25.10
N MET A 231 35.24 -3.07 25.82
CA MET A 231 35.46 -2.88 27.26
C MET A 231 34.26 -2.29 28.02
N CYS A 232 33.61 -3.10 28.84
CA CYS A 232 32.56 -2.63 29.75
C CYS A 232 33.00 -1.46 30.64
N GLY A 233 32.15 -0.45 30.68
CA GLY A 233 32.26 0.73 31.50
C GLY A 233 33.07 1.86 30.89
N ASP A 234 33.28 1.87 29.57
CA ASP A 234 33.98 2.95 28.88
C ASP A 234 33.05 4.03 28.32
N GLY A 235 31.73 3.80 28.40
CA GLY A 235 30.66 4.69 27.96
C GLY A 235 30.12 4.38 26.57
N PHE A 236 30.61 3.32 25.90
CA PHE A 236 30.24 2.99 24.53
C PHE A 236 29.82 1.53 24.42
N VAL A 237 28.72 1.27 23.70
CA VAL A 237 28.29 -0.11 23.39
C VAL A 237 28.94 -0.53 22.08
N GLY A 238 29.95 -1.42 22.15
CA GLY A 238 30.71 -1.88 20.99
C GLY A 238 30.73 -3.40 20.82
N GLY A 239 30.64 -3.89 19.57
CA GLY A 239 30.85 -5.30 19.26
C GLY A 239 29.86 -6.27 19.94
N GLU A 240 30.35 -7.11 20.86
CA GLU A 240 29.54 -8.12 21.58
C GLU A 240 28.92 -7.59 22.90
N GLU A 241 29.10 -6.31 23.23
CA GLU A 241 28.46 -5.68 24.39
C GLU A 241 26.94 -5.58 24.23
N MET A 242 26.21 -5.97 25.27
CA MET A 242 24.76 -5.74 25.33
C MET A 242 24.41 -4.40 25.99
N CYS A 243 25.36 -3.80 26.71
CA CYS A 243 25.21 -2.52 27.40
C CYS A 243 26.58 -1.95 27.79
N ASP A 244 26.59 -0.67 28.13
CA ASP A 244 27.67 0.05 28.81
C ASP A 244 27.09 1.24 29.56
N ASP A 245 27.35 1.37 30.86
CA ASP A 245 26.88 2.47 31.73
C ASP A 245 28.00 3.42 32.16
N GLY A 246 29.12 3.40 31.44
CA GLY A 246 30.28 4.24 31.69
C GLY A 246 31.02 3.91 32.99
N ASN A 247 30.72 2.79 33.64
CA ASN A 247 31.39 2.38 34.86
C ASN A 247 31.43 0.84 35.05
N GLN A 248 31.95 0.36 36.19
CA GLN A 248 32.07 -1.08 36.49
C GLN A 248 31.48 -1.42 37.87
N ASP A 249 30.64 -0.53 38.39
CA ASP A 249 29.91 -0.77 39.61
C ASP A 249 28.85 -1.85 39.33
N PRO A 250 28.63 -2.80 40.25
CA PRO A 250 27.68 -3.86 39.98
C PRO A 250 26.25 -3.46 40.37
N ASN A 251 25.26 -3.97 39.64
CA ASN A 251 23.81 -3.84 39.84
C ASN A 251 23.22 -2.44 39.58
N ASP A 252 23.82 -1.64 38.70
CA ASP A 252 23.32 -0.34 38.22
C ASP A 252 22.78 -0.39 36.79
N GLY A 253 22.74 -1.58 36.19
CA GLY A 253 22.10 -1.83 34.91
C GLY A 253 22.97 -2.60 33.92
N CYS A 254 24.30 -2.45 34.03
CA CYS A 254 25.24 -3.16 33.18
C CYS A 254 26.33 -3.91 33.95
N ASP A 255 26.14 -5.22 34.17
CA ASP A 255 27.17 -6.06 34.79
C ASP A 255 27.88 -6.89 33.74
N ALA A 256 29.20 -6.70 33.62
CA ALA A 256 30.05 -7.51 32.75
C ALA A 256 29.53 -7.59 31.30
N CYS A 257 29.21 -6.44 30.71
CA CYS A 257 28.68 -6.25 29.35
C CYS A 257 27.30 -6.87 29.12
N ALA A 258 26.58 -7.26 30.18
CA ALA A 258 25.26 -7.85 30.11
C ALA A 258 24.26 -6.99 30.86
N ILE A 259 23.09 -6.78 30.25
CA ILE A 259 21.98 -6.08 30.89
C ILE A 259 21.57 -6.88 32.12
N VAL A 260 21.57 -6.23 33.28
CA VAL A 260 21.12 -6.80 34.55
C VAL A 260 20.02 -5.92 35.13
N ALA A 261 19.00 -6.56 35.69
CA ALA A 261 17.93 -5.82 36.36
C ALA A 261 18.46 -5.11 37.62
N ILE A 262 18.12 -3.83 37.75
CA ILE A 262 18.51 -3.01 38.91
C ILE A 262 17.62 -3.40 40.11
N PRO A 263 18.21 -3.78 41.27
CA PRO A 263 17.42 -4.21 42.42
C PRO A 263 16.77 -3.04 43.16
N GLU A 264 15.62 -3.30 43.80
CA GLU A 264 14.88 -2.31 44.60
C GLU A 264 15.78 -1.52 45.56
N GLY A 265 15.65 -0.20 45.55
CA GLY A 265 16.41 0.71 46.41
C GLY A 265 17.80 1.09 45.87
N SER A 266 18.17 0.63 44.67
CA SER A 266 19.39 1.07 43.98
C SER A 266 19.09 2.26 43.06
N ALA A 267 20.12 3.06 42.80
CA ALA A 267 20.00 4.19 41.89
C ALA A 267 19.75 3.68 40.46
N CYS A 268 18.93 4.42 39.73
CA CYS A 268 18.61 4.17 38.33
C CYS A 268 18.64 5.50 37.57
N ASP A 269 18.72 5.42 36.25
CA ASP A 269 18.65 6.58 35.36
C ASP A 269 17.26 6.63 34.72
N GLU A 270 16.55 7.74 34.89
CA GLU A 270 15.20 7.94 34.35
C GLU A 270 15.20 8.10 32.82
N ASP A 271 16.32 8.52 32.23
CA ASP A 271 16.48 8.72 30.80
C ASP A 271 17.00 7.46 30.07
N SER A 272 17.27 6.37 30.79
CA SER A 272 17.79 5.13 30.19
C SER A 272 16.69 4.10 29.90
N ASP A 273 16.41 3.90 28.62
CA ASP A 273 15.49 2.87 28.12
C ASP A 273 16.08 1.43 28.19
N VAL A 274 17.38 1.30 28.49
CA VAL A 274 18.12 0.02 28.46
C VAL A 274 18.23 -0.60 29.85
N PHE A 275 18.31 0.22 30.91
CA PHE A 275 18.55 -0.23 32.28
C PHE A 275 17.25 -0.30 33.08
N LEU A 276 16.63 -1.47 33.08
CA LEU A 276 15.35 -1.69 33.74
C LEU A 276 15.53 -2.14 35.19
N CYS A 277 14.68 -1.62 36.08
CA CYS A 277 14.53 -2.15 37.41
C CYS A 277 13.95 -3.58 37.39
N GLU A 278 14.11 -4.33 38.48
CA GLU A 278 13.54 -5.67 38.60
C GLU A 278 12.00 -5.69 38.50
N GLU A 279 11.43 -6.85 38.14
CA GLU A 279 9.98 -7.00 37.95
C GLU A 279 9.19 -6.49 39.17
N GLY A 280 8.21 -5.60 38.91
CA GLY A 280 7.38 -4.99 39.94
C GLY A 280 7.95 -3.70 40.53
N THR A 281 9.07 -3.20 39.99
CA THR A 281 9.64 -1.89 40.35
C THR A 281 9.86 -1.03 39.11
N PHE A 282 9.94 0.29 39.31
CA PHE A 282 10.23 1.27 38.26
C PHE A 282 11.22 2.31 38.78
N CYS A 283 11.86 3.04 37.86
CA CYS A 283 12.73 4.15 38.26
C CYS A 283 11.89 5.35 38.69
N HIS A 284 11.87 5.67 39.98
CA HIS A 284 11.03 6.73 40.50
C HIS A 284 11.55 8.13 40.08
N PRO A 285 10.76 8.98 39.42
CA PRO A 285 11.24 10.24 38.83
C PRO A 285 11.73 11.25 39.89
N ASP A 286 11.12 11.28 41.08
CA ASP A 286 11.55 12.24 42.11
C ASP A 286 12.89 11.89 42.78
N ASP A 287 13.21 10.61 42.91
CA ASP A 287 14.32 10.12 43.75
C ASP A 287 15.39 9.36 42.96
N ALA A 288 15.16 9.06 41.67
CA ALA A 288 16.04 8.30 40.76
C ALA A 288 16.51 6.96 41.39
N VAL A 289 15.57 6.25 42.00
CA VAL A 289 15.78 4.97 42.70
C VAL A 289 14.69 3.99 42.28
N CYS A 290 15.06 2.73 42.07
CA CYS A 290 14.09 1.66 41.79
C CYS A 290 13.15 1.49 42.99
N ALA A 291 11.87 1.79 42.79
CA ALA A 291 10.82 1.74 43.79
C ALA A 291 9.68 0.82 43.34
N PRO A 292 8.91 0.21 44.26
CA PRO A 292 7.73 -0.56 43.89
C PRO A 292 6.72 0.30 43.14
N ILE A 293 6.03 -0.31 42.19
CA ILE A 293 4.86 0.25 41.51
C ILE A 293 3.69 0.31 42.51
N VAL A 294 3.03 1.46 42.67
CA VAL A 294 2.00 1.71 43.68
C VAL A 294 0.81 2.45 43.09
N CYS A 295 -0.31 1.73 42.91
CA CYS A 295 -1.59 2.32 42.52
C CYS A 295 -2.01 3.43 43.48
N GLY A 296 -2.46 4.55 42.94
CA GLY A 296 -3.07 5.65 43.69
C GLY A 296 -2.06 6.61 44.32
N ASP A 297 -0.81 6.60 43.88
CA ASP A 297 0.21 7.55 44.34
C ASP A 297 0.31 8.82 43.47
N GLY A 298 -0.48 8.87 42.39
CA GLY A 298 -0.55 9.98 41.44
C GLY A 298 0.44 9.87 40.28
N LEU A 299 1.10 8.73 40.11
CA LEU A 299 2.07 8.48 39.05
C LEU A 299 1.66 7.23 38.27
N VAL A 300 1.50 7.35 36.96
CA VAL A 300 1.36 6.17 36.08
C VAL A 300 2.76 5.73 35.69
N ALA A 301 3.28 4.66 36.31
CA ALA A 301 4.65 4.23 36.07
C ALA A 301 4.84 2.71 35.99
N GLY A 302 5.91 2.30 35.30
CA GLY A 302 6.23 0.89 35.11
C GLY A 302 5.13 0.14 34.36
N THR A 303 4.47 -0.80 35.04
CA THR A 303 3.38 -1.63 34.49
C THR A 303 1.98 -1.14 34.86
N GLU A 304 1.84 0.06 35.43
CA GLU A 304 0.54 0.69 35.63
C GLU A 304 -0.09 1.10 34.31
N GLU A 305 -1.36 0.74 34.11
CA GLU A 305 -2.18 1.25 33.00
C GLU A 305 -2.89 2.56 33.39
N CYS A 306 -3.04 2.82 34.68
CA CYS A 306 -3.70 3.98 35.25
C CYS A 306 -3.22 4.26 36.68
N ASP A 307 -3.48 5.49 37.13
CA ASP A 307 -3.39 5.92 38.52
C ASP A 307 -4.42 7.04 38.71
N ASP A 308 -5.32 6.89 39.68
CA ASP A 308 -6.41 7.82 39.97
C ASP A 308 -6.23 8.51 41.35
N GLU A 309 -4.99 8.62 41.81
CA GLU A 309 -4.57 9.21 43.08
C GLU A 309 -5.19 8.53 44.34
N ASN A 310 -5.79 7.34 44.20
CA ASN A 310 -6.39 6.64 45.32
C ASN A 310 -6.43 5.09 45.18
N ASP A 311 -6.85 4.41 46.25
CA ASP A 311 -6.91 2.93 46.34
C ASP A 311 -8.37 2.42 46.34
N ALA A 312 -9.33 3.24 45.91
CA ALA A 312 -10.71 2.78 45.80
C ALA A 312 -10.83 1.77 44.66
N ALA A 313 -11.95 1.07 44.67
CA ALA A 313 -12.21 0.04 43.68
C ALA A 313 -13.49 0.38 42.94
N ASN A 314 -13.51 0.09 41.65
CA ASN A 314 -14.57 0.33 40.69
C ASN A 314 -14.83 1.81 40.39
N ASP A 315 -13.80 2.65 40.43
CA ASP A 315 -13.83 4.06 40.02
C ASP A 315 -12.99 4.35 38.77
N GLY A 316 -12.54 3.29 38.09
CA GLY A 316 -11.88 3.36 36.79
C GLY A 316 -10.45 2.83 36.82
N CYS A 317 -9.80 2.85 37.99
CA CYS A 317 -8.46 2.31 38.18
C CYS A 317 -8.40 1.31 39.34
N ASP A 318 -8.43 0.01 39.03
CA ASP A 318 -8.38 -1.04 40.05
C ASP A 318 -7.09 -1.85 39.92
N ALA A 319 -6.30 -1.86 41.00
CA ALA A 319 -5.06 -2.63 41.05
C ALA A 319 -4.14 -2.32 39.85
N CYS A 320 -3.96 -1.03 39.56
CA CYS A 320 -3.14 -0.50 38.46
C CYS A 320 -3.65 -0.84 37.05
N LEU A 321 -4.89 -1.32 36.92
CA LEU A 321 -5.50 -1.69 35.64
C LEU A 321 -6.71 -0.82 35.37
N ILE A 322 -6.87 -0.42 34.12
CA ILE A 322 -8.07 0.29 33.69
C ILE A 322 -9.23 -0.71 33.76
N VAL A 323 -10.23 -0.40 34.58
CA VAL A 323 -11.45 -1.20 34.70
C VAL A 323 -12.67 -0.38 34.32
N PRO A 324 -13.65 -0.98 33.62
CA PRO A 324 -14.89 -0.28 33.33
C PRO A 324 -15.66 0.00 34.63
N ILE A 325 -16.17 1.22 34.76
CA ILE A 325 -16.90 1.66 35.95
C ILE A 325 -18.31 1.03 35.94
N PRO A 326 -18.72 0.28 36.99
CA PRO A 326 -20.03 -0.34 37.05
C PRO A 326 -21.14 0.68 37.29
N ALA A 327 -22.40 0.24 37.15
CA ALA A 327 -23.56 1.06 37.50
C ALA A 327 -23.48 1.60 38.94
N ASP A 328 -23.90 2.84 39.14
CA ASP A 328 -23.75 3.63 40.38
C ASP A 328 -22.29 3.94 40.78
N GLY A 329 -21.29 3.57 39.96
CA GLY A 329 -19.89 3.92 40.16
C GLY A 329 -19.62 5.39 39.78
N PRO A 330 -18.65 6.05 40.44
CA PRO A 330 -18.34 7.46 40.19
C PRO A 330 -17.69 7.62 38.81
N CYS A 331 -18.08 8.65 38.06
CA CYS A 331 -17.48 8.95 36.76
C CYS A 331 -17.36 10.46 36.57
N THR A 332 -16.48 10.89 35.68
CA THR A 332 -16.33 12.31 35.30
C THR A 332 -16.75 12.49 33.84
N PRO A 333 -17.74 13.35 33.51
CA PRO A 333 -18.16 13.57 32.13
C PRO A 333 -17.01 14.12 31.28
N GLY A 334 -16.75 13.48 30.14
CA GLY A 334 -15.67 13.85 29.21
C GLY A 334 -14.28 13.34 29.61
N ASP A 335 -14.20 12.40 30.56
CA ASP A 335 -13.00 11.62 30.81
C ASP A 335 -12.94 10.43 29.84
N ASP A 336 -11.96 10.44 28.95
CA ASP A 336 -11.77 9.39 27.94
C ASP A 336 -10.99 8.17 28.49
N LEU A 337 -10.38 8.29 29.69
CA LEU A 337 -9.54 7.24 30.28
C LEU A 337 -10.35 6.28 31.15
N PHE A 338 -11.32 6.79 31.91
CA PHE A 338 -12.16 6.01 32.82
C PHE A 338 -13.61 5.95 32.32
N THR A 339 -13.90 4.93 31.51
CA THR A 339 -15.22 4.77 30.90
C THR A 339 -16.15 3.89 31.73
N CYS A 340 -17.44 4.18 31.68
CA CYS A 340 -18.47 3.29 32.22
C CYS A 340 -18.44 1.92 31.49
N ALA A 341 -18.93 0.88 32.15
CA ALA A 341 -19.10 -0.44 31.55
C ALA A 341 -20.08 -0.41 30.37
N ASP A 342 -19.94 -1.33 29.43
CA ASP A 342 -20.77 -1.42 28.22
C ASP A 342 -22.27 -1.26 28.51
N GLY A 343 -22.93 -0.35 27.80
CA GLY A 343 -24.36 -0.02 27.96
C GLY A 343 -24.67 0.91 29.13
N LEU A 344 -23.65 1.55 29.72
CA LEU A 344 -23.80 2.62 30.69
C LEU A 344 -23.11 3.88 30.18
N PHE A 345 -23.66 5.05 30.52
CA PHE A 345 -23.05 6.34 30.24
C PHE A 345 -22.81 7.11 31.54
N CYS A 346 -21.88 8.08 31.49
CA CYS A 346 -21.63 8.95 32.61
C CYS A 346 -22.66 10.09 32.65
N ASN A 347 -23.55 10.07 33.65
CA ASN A 347 -24.57 11.11 33.78
C ASN A 347 -23.94 12.44 34.24
N PRO A 348 -24.04 13.52 33.45
CA PRO A 348 -23.36 14.78 33.75
C PRO A 348 -23.95 15.58 34.92
N ASP A 349 -25.14 15.23 35.38
CA ASP A 349 -25.78 15.84 36.55
C ASP A 349 -25.53 15.07 37.84
N LEU A 350 -25.25 13.76 37.75
CA LEU A 350 -25.11 12.87 38.90
C LEU A 350 -23.67 12.38 39.16
N ASP A 351 -22.76 12.55 38.20
CA ASP A 351 -21.36 12.08 38.24
C ASP A 351 -21.27 10.57 38.56
N ILE A 352 -22.21 9.78 38.02
CA ILE A 352 -22.26 8.32 38.16
C ILE A 352 -22.67 7.64 36.86
N CYS A 353 -22.25 6.38 36.69
CA CYS A 353 -22.64 5.55 35.56
C CYS A 353 -24.08 5.04 35.70
N VAL A 354 -24.91 5.30 34.68
CA VAL A 354 -26.32 4.89 34.63
C VAL A 354 -26.67 4.27 33.26
N GLU A 355 -27.76 3.51 33.19
CA GLU A 355 -28.30 2.99 31.92
C GLU A 355 -28.94 4.14 31.12
N ALA A 356 -28.85 4.10 29.79
CA ALA A 356 -29.58 4.97 28.89
C ALA A 356 -31.10 4.79 29.09
N VAL A 357 -31.83 5.89 29.25
CA VAL A 357 -33.28 5.90 29.46
C VAL A 357 -33.88 6.99 28.60
N CYS A 358 -34.67 6.55 27.61
CA CYS A 358 -35.43 7.46 26.80
C CYS A 358 -36.38 8.34 27.62
N GLY A 359 -36.43 9.62 27.27
CA GLY A 359 -37.26 10.62 27.91
C GLY A 359 -36.69 11.15 29.22
N ASP A 360 -35.40 10.97 29.49
CA ASP A 360 -34.76 11.47 30.70
C ASP A 360 -34.14 12.89 30.55
N GLY A 361 -34.13 13.39 29.31
CA GLY A 361 -33.64 14.70 28.91
C GLY A 361 -32.18 14.71 28.44
N PHE A 362 -31.53 13.55 28.31
CA PHE A 362 -30.13 13.42 27.91
C PHE A 362 -29.97 12.47 26.74
N VAL A 363 -29.44 12.96 25.61
CA VAL A 363 -29.15 12.11 24.45
C VAL A 363 -27.87 11.32 24.69
N ASN A 364 -28.00 10.00 24.83
CA ASN A 364 -26.87 9.09 24.93
C ASN A 364 -26.47 8.59 23.54
N LEU A 365 -25.58 9.32 22.84
CA LEU A 365 -25.27 9.13 21.40
C LEU A 365 -24.87 7.70 20.98
N ASP A 366 -24.43 6.85 21.90
CA ASP A 366 -24.07 5.45 21.61
C ASP A 366 -25.29 4.50 21.64
N ASP A 367 -26.38 4.88 22.31
CA ASP A 367 -27.59 4.06 22.53
C ASP A 367 -28.91 4.75 22.08
N GLU A 368 -28.91 6.08 21.87
CA GLU A 368 -30.09 6.92 21.58
C GLU A 368 -29.80 7.91 20.43
N GLU A 369 -30.70 8.01 19.45
CA GLU A 369 -30.61 8.98 18.34
C GLU A 369 -31.21 10.36 18.71
N CYS A 370 -32.05 10.40 19.75
CA CYS A 370 -32.71 11.58 20.30
C CYS A 370 -33.16 11.32 21.75
N ASP A 371 -33.51 12.39 22.46
CA ASP A 371 -34.21 12.37 23.75
C ASP A 371 -34.87 13.75 23.93
N ASP A 372 -36.20 13.78 24.07
CA ASP A 372 -37.00 15.00 24.25
C ASP A 372 -37.63 15.13 25.65
N ALA A 373 -37.06 14.41 26.63
CA ALA A 373 -37.42 14.44 28.04
C ALA A 373 -38.84 13.90 28.39
N ASP A 374 -39.47 13.13 27.49
CA ASP A 374 -40.57 12.24 27.81
C ASP A 374 -40.64 11.00 26.87
N ASP A 375 -41.66 10.15 27.05
CA ASP A 375 -41.87 8.91 26.28
C ASP A 375 -43.05 9.04 25.28
N ASP A 376 -43.52 10.26 25.02
CA ASP A 376 -44.60 10.46 24.06
C ASP A 376 -44.07 10.22 22.62
N ASN A 377 -44.93 9.75 21.72
CA ASN A 377 -44.55 9.51 20.33
C ASN A 377 -45.15 10.63 19.47
N GLY A 378 -44.36 11.20 18.54
CA GLY A 378 -44.84 12.18 17.56
C GLY A 378 -44.49 13.64 17.86
N ASP A 379 -43.50 13.90 18.72
CA ASP A 379 -43.03 15.22 19.13
C ASP A 379 -41.52 15.44 18.94
N GLY A 380 -40.85 14.50 18.26
CA GLY A 380 -39.49 14.65 17.77
C GLY A 380 -38.59 13.49 18.17
N CYS A 381 -38.90 12.81 19.26
CA CYS A 381 -38.34 11.53 19.61
C CYS A 381 -39.45 10.47 19.74
N THR A 382 -39.09 9.20 19.53
CA THR A 382 -40.01 8.09 19.76
C THR A 382 -39.75 7.47 21.12
N ASP A 383 -40.69 6.66 21.64
CA ASP A 383 -40.52 5.88 22.88
C ASP A 383 -39.43 4.79 22.82
N GLN A 384 -38.69 4.74 21.71
CA GLN A 384 -37.52 3.89 21.48
C GLN A 384 -36.26 4.72 21.18
N CYS A 385 -36.28 6.02 21.44
CA CYS A 385 -35.17 6.96 21.23
C CYS A 385 -34.62 6.99 19.81
N LEU A 386 -35.52 6.80 18.85
CA LEU A 386 -35.28 7.02 17.43
C LEU A 386 -35.89 8.34 17.02
N LEU A 387 -35.19 9.11 16.18
CA LEU A 387 -35.71 10.36 15.64
C LEU A 387 -37.02 10.08 14.91
N ASP A 388 -38.07 10.83 15.23
CA ASP A 388 -39.33 10.75 14.49
C ASP A 388 -39.15 11.50 13.14
N PRO A 389 -39.13 10.81 11.99
CA PRO A 389 -38.88 11.45 10.70
C PRO A 389 -40.04 12.35 10.23
N PHE A 390 -41.15 12.43 10.99
CA PHE A 390 -42.39 13.04 10.53
C PHE A 390 -42.96 14.14 11.43
N ASN A 391 -42.34 14.50 12.58
CA ASN A 391 -42.83 15.60 13.45
C ASN A 391 -41.75 16.23 14.36
N GLY A 392 -40.47 16.14 13.99
CA GLY A 392 -39.39 16.78 14.77
C GLY A 392 -39.28 18.30 14.52
N PRO A 393 -38.50 19.03 15.35
CA PRO A 393 -38.22 20.46 15.17
C PRO A 393 -37.45 20.80 13.86
N ASN A 394 -37.12 19.79 13.05
CA ASN A 394 -36.48 19.88 11.74
C ASN A 394 -37.37 19.32 10.63
N GLU A 395 -38.70 19.32 10.78
CA GLU A 395 -39.56 19.18 9.60
C GLU A 395 -39.24 20.35 8.64
N PRO A 396 -39.12 20.14 7.32
CA PRO A 396 -38.79 21.20 6.36
C PRO A 396 -39.93 22.23 6.17
N ASP A 397 -40.61 22.67 7.22
CA ASP A 397 -41.88 23.42 7.18
C ASP A 397 -41.79 24.85 6.59
N SER A 398 -40.58 25.42 6.50
CA SER A 398 -40.43 26.84 6.22
C SER A 398 -39.09 27.24 5.63
N ARG A 399 -39.14 28.28 4.79
CA ARG A 399 -37.95 28.91 4.19
C ARG A 399 -36.99 29.54 5.21
N GLU A 400 -37.42 29.73 6.46
CA GLU A 400 -36.54 30.29 7.52
C GLU A 400 -35.60 29.22 8.10
N VAL A 401 -35.97 27.94 8.01
CA VAL A 401 -35.20 26.78 8.45
C VAL A 401 -35.29 25.66 7.40
N PRO A 402 -34.76 25.88 6.17
CA PRO A 402 -34.82 24.85 5.14
C PRO A 402 -33.96 23.64 5.52
N TRP A 403 -34.39 22.44 5.14
CA TRP A 403 -33.60 21.23 5.29
C TRP A 403 -32.36 21.27 4.39
N GLU A 404 -31.18 21.09 4.97
CA GLU A 404 -29.92 21.12 4.23
C GLU A 404 -29.62 19.76 3.58
N LEU A 405 -29.39 19.78 2.27
CA LEU A 405 -28.98 18.62 1.47
C LEU A 405 -27.47 18.65 1.24
N ASP A 406 -26.78 17.57 1.58
CA ASP A 406 -25.32 17.44 1.45
C ASP A 406 -24.93 16.76 0.13
N LEU A 407 -24.47 17.56 -0.83
CA LEU A 407 -24.07 17.08 -2.15
C LEU A 407 -22.60 16.64 -2.23
N ALA A 408 -21.88 16.47 -1.11
CA ALA A 408 -20.48 16.04 -1.11
C ALA A 408 -20.24 14.70 -1.84
N GLY A 409 -21.25 13.82 -1.88
CA GLY A 409 -21.24 12.55 -2.61
C GLY A 409 -21.82 12.62 -4.05
N GLY A 410 -22.03 13.82 -4.60
CA GLY A 410 -22.58 14.03 -5.94
C GLY A 410 -24.11 13.91 -6.02
N ALA A 411 -24.78 13.43 -4.98
CA ALA A 411 -26.24 13.44 -4.85
C ALA A 411 -26.65 13.31 -3.38
N ASP A 412 -27.84 13.82 -3.07
CA ASP A 412 -28.52 13.60 -1.79
C ASP A 412 -30.02 13.42 -2.00
N ARG A 413 -30.70 12.79 -1.04
CA ARG A 413 -32.15 12.59 -1.06
C ARG A 413 -32.76 12.69 0.33
N VAL A 414 -33.98 13.19 0.37
CA VAL A 414 -34.77 13.36 1.59
C VAL A 414 -36.21 12.92 1.34
N ILE A 415 -36.87 12.43 2.37
CA ILE A 415 -38.31 12.14 2.32
C ILE A 415 -39.06 13.40 2.75
N PHE A 416 -40.11 13.75 2.03
CA PHE A 416 -40.97 14.88 2.35
C PHE A 416 -42.46 14.49 2.24
N ALA A 417 -43.32 15.26 2.91
CA ALA A 417 -44.76 15.12 2.86
C ALA A 417 -45.44 16.46 3.14
N ILE A 418 -46.45 16.80 2.34
CA ILE A 418 -47.28 18.00 2.54
C ILE A 418 -48.56 17.55 3.23
N GLU A 419 -48.76 17.95 4.48
CA GLU A 419 -49.83 17.39 5.33
C GLU A 419 -51.17 18.11 5.16
N GLU A 420 -51.16 19.38 4.73
CA GLU A 420 -52.37 20.15 4.49
C GLU A 420 -52.28 21.16 3.33
N ALA A 421 -53.43 21.66 2.88
CA ALA A 421 -53.44 22.68 1.84
C ALA A 421 -52.90 24.01 2.39
N GLY A 422 -51.84 24.51 1.79
CA GLY A 422 -51.12 25.72 2.19
C GLY A 422 -49.72 25.44 2.72
N ASP A 423 -49.44 24.18 3.03
CA ASP A 423 -48.16 23.69 3.51
C ASP A 423 -47.15 23.57 2.35
N ALA A 424 -45.88 23.84 2.66
CA ALA A 424 -44.80 23.90 1.68
C ALA A 424 -43.46 23.59 2.35
N ASP A 425 -42.81 22.54 1.86
CA ASP A 425 -41.53 22.09 2.38
C ASP A 425 -40.37 22.82 1.71
N TRP A 426 -39.38 23.27 2.47
CA TRP A 426 -38.21 23.99 1.97
C TRP A 426 -36.92 23.23 2.22
N PHE A 427 -36.09 23.16 1.17
CA PHE A 427 -34.78 22.51 1.17
C PHE A 427 -33.73 23.48 0.66
N THR A 428 -32.47 23.30 1.06
CA THR A 428 -31.34 24.10 0.59
C THR A 428 -30.16 23.21 0.21
N PHE A 429 -29.41 23.60 -0.82
CA PHE A 429 -28.15 22.94 -1.19
C PHE A 429 -27.13 23.97 -1.69
N THR A 430 -25.86 23.61 -1.59
CA THR A 430 -24.74 24.47 -2.04
C THR A 430 -24.01 23.80 -3.20
N LEU A 431 -23.68 24.59 -4.22
CA LEU A 431 -22.78 24.20 -5.31
C LEU A 431 -21.46 24.97 -5.20
N ASP A 432 -20.35 24.25 -5.08
CA ASP A 432 -19.01 24.83 -5.02
C ASP A 432 -18.48 25.27 -6.40
N ALA A 433 -19.02 24.69 -7.47
CA ALA A 433 -18.65 24.97 -8.85
C ALA A 433 -19.90 24.97 -9.75
N PRO A 434 -19.84 25.60 -10.94
CA PRO A 434 -20.92 25.50 -11.92
C PRO A 434 -21.13 24.03 -12.35
N ALA A 435 -22.39 23.58 -12.33
CA ALA A 435 -22.74 22.18 -12.57
C ALA A 435 -24.14 22.06 -13.18
N THR A 436 -24.39 20.97 -13.90
CA THR A 436 -25.74 20.56 -14.28
C THR A 436 -26.34 19.77 -13.13
N VAL A 437 -27.52 20.14 -12.65
CA VAL A 437 -28.19 19.53 -11.49
C VAL A 437 -29.53 18.95 -11.92
N GLY A 438 -29.73 17.68 -11.59
CA GLY A 438 -31.00 16.98 -11.70
C GLY A 438 -31.74 17.01 -10.36
N ILE A 439 -33.00 17.44 -10.38
CA ILE A 439 -33.89 17.45 -9.21
C ILE A 439 -35.11 16.64 -9.56
N VAL A 440 -35.39 15.57 -8.81
CA VAL A 440 -36.46 14.61 -9.14
C VAL A 440 -37.30 14.28 -7.92
N GLY A 441 -38.62 14.32 -8.10
CA GLY A 441 -39.60 13.83 -7.15
C GLY A 441 -40.02 12.39 -7.47
N SER A 442 -40.24 11.56 -6.46
CA SER A 442 -40.86 10.24 -6.65
C SER A 442 -41.48 9.70 -5.37
N ASN A 443 -42.40 8.75 -5.45
CA ASN A 443 -42.91 8.02 -4.30
C ASN A 443 -41.83 7.06 -3.76
N LEU A 444 -42.08 6.46 -2.60
CA LEU A 444 -41.13 5.52 -1.99
C LEU A 444 -40.85 4.27 -2.85
N ALA A 445 -41.71 3.96 -3.82
CA ALA A 445 -41.55 2.85 -4.76
C ALA A 445 -40.80 3.22 -6.05
N LEU A 446 -40.43 4.50 -6.21
CA LEU A 446 -39.72 5.08 -7.35
C LEU A 446 -40.44 4.92 -8.71
N ASP A 447 -41.76 4.79 -8.71
CA ASP A 447 -42.57 4.47 -9.90
C ASP A 447 -43.67 5.50 -10.23
N GLY A 448 -43.75 6.59 -9.47
CA GLY A 448 -44.78 7.63 -9.59
C GLY A 448 -44.64 8.64 -8.45
N CYS A 449 -45.67 9.45 -8.19
CA CYS A 449 -45.76 10.30 -6.99
C CYS A 449 -47.01 9.97 -6.17
N THR A 450 -46.91 10.16 -4.86
CA THR A 450 -48.06 10.13 -3.95
C THR A 450 -48.58 11.56 -3.80
N GLY A 451 -49.80 11.82 -4.26
CA GLY A 451 -50.27 13.19 -4.45
C GLY A 451 -49.77 13.77 -5.78
N ASP A 452 -49.74 15.09 -5.88
CA ASP A 452 -49.40 15.84 -7.09
C ASP A 452 -48.36 16.90 -6.70
N PRO A 453 -47.08 16.55 -6.48
CA PRO A 453 -46.06 17.50 -6.06
C PRO A 453 -45.69 18.47 -7.19
N GLU A 454 -45.32 19.70 -6.83
CA GLU A 454 -44.70 20.69 -7.70
C GLU A 454 -43.42 21.19 -7.01
N PHE A 455 -42.31 21.23 -7.75
CA PHE A 455 -41.04 21.74 -7.24
C PHE A 455 -40.72 23.10 -7.85
N PHE A 456 -40.29 24.04 -7.01
CA PHE A 456 -39.78 25.34 -7.42
C PHE A 456 -38.34 25.49 -6.95
N VAL A 457 -37.46 25.95 -7.82
CA VAL A 457 -36.03 26.16 -7.51
C VAL A 457 -35.75 27.65 -7.49
N TYR A 458 -35.15 28.14 -6.41
CA TYR A 458 -34.75 29.53 -6.23
C TYR A 458 -33.24 29.63 -6.06
N ARG A 459 -32.68 30.78 -6.45
CA ARG A 459 -31.37 31.18 -5.94
C ARG A 459 -31.57 31.80 -4.55
N ALA A 460 -30.74 31.44 -3.58
CA ALA A 460 -30.88 31.93 -2.21
C ALA A 460 -30.90 33.46 -2.16
N GLY A 461 -31.93 34.02 -1.52
CA GLY A 461 -32.16 35.47 -1.41
C GLY A 461 -32.91 36.12 -2.58
N GLU A 462 -33.36 35.35 -3.59
CA GLU A 462 -34.20 35.84 -4.69
C GLU A 462 -35.69 35.47 -4.48
N GLU A 463 -36.59 36.37 -4.92
CA GLU A 463 -38.06 36.17 -4.78
C GLU A 463 -38.67 35.42 -5.97
N ASP A 464 -38.06 35.53 -7.15
CA ASP A 464 -38.52 34.87 -8.37
C ASP A 464 -37.89 33.48 -8.46
N ASP A 465 -38.68 32.47 -8.83
CA ASP A 465 -38.17 31.13 -9.10
C ASP A 465 -37.34 31.11 -10.38
N PHE A 466 -36.28 30.31 -10.35
CA PHE A 466 -35.38 30.05 -11.47
C PHE A 466 -36.01 29.04 -12.44
N ALA A 467 -36.67 28.01 -11.91
CA ALA A 467 -37.38 26.99 -12.66
C ALA A 467 -38.41 26.28 -11.76
N SER A 468 -39.44 25.72 -12.37
CA SER A 468 -40.42 24.86 -11.69
C SER A 468 -40.90 23.74 -12.61
N ASP A 469 -41.31 22.61 -12.01
CA ASP A 469 -41.88 21.47 -12.73
C ASP A 469 -42.83 20.66 -11.82
N ASP A 470 -43.85 20.06 -12.42
CA ASP A 470 -44.85 19.21 -11.77
C ASP A 470 -45.06 17.84 -12.45
N ASP A 471 -44.71 17.65 -13.72
CA ASP A 471 -45.14 16.46 -14.46
C ASP A 471 -44.13 15.82 -15.45
N ASP A 472 -42.90 16.32 -15.55
CA ASP A 472 -41.91 15.80 -16.51
C ASP A 472 -41.18 14.50 -16.04
N GLY A 473 -41.38 14.10 -14.77
CA GLY A 473 -40.69 13.00 -14.09
C GLY A 473 -41.40 11.63 -14.07
N PRO A 474 -40.96 10.70 -13.21
CA PRO A 474 -41.56 9.37 -13.09
C PRO A 474 -43.07 9.43 -12.82
N GLY A 475 -43.88 9.00 -13.80
CA GLY A 475 -45.33 9.10 -13.70
C GLY A 475 -45.85 10.51 -14.03
N VAL A 476 -46.12 11.31 -13.00
CA VAL A 476 -46.55 12.73 -13.06
C VAL A 476 -45.88 13.46 -11.89
N CYS A 477 -44.57 13.25 -11.76
CA CYS A 477 -43.77 13.87 -10.72
C CYS A 477 -42.96 15.03 -11.29
N PRO A 478 -42.50 15.96 -10.45
CA PRO A 478 -41.47 16.92 -10.82
C PRO A 478 -40.17 16.26 -11.26
N GLN A 479 -39.61 16.71 -12.36
CA GLN A 479 -38.24 16.45 -12.80
C GLN A 479 -37.65 17.68 -13.48
N LEU A 480 -36.62 18.27 -12.88
CA LEU A 480 -35.87 19.39 -13.43
C LEU A 480 -34.44 18.97 -13.75
N GLU A 481 -33.91 19.50 -14.85
CA GLU A 481 -32.49 19.46 -15.19
C GLU A 481 -32.03 20.90 -15.47
N LEU A 482 -31.13 21.41 -14.64
CA LEU A 482 -30.76 22.84 -14.61
C LEU A 482 -29.25 23.02 -14.71
N GLU A 483 -28.80 23.93 -15.57
CA GLU A 483 -27.41 24.41 -15.57
C GLU A 483 -27.29 25.55 -14.55
N LEU A 484 -26.59 25.29 -13.44
CA LEU A 484 -26.46 26.20 -12.30
C LEU A 484 -25.02 26.66 -12.14
N GLU A 485 -24.84 27.89 -11.68
CA GLU A 485 -23.53 28.44 -11.31
C GLU A 485 -23.21 28.08 -9.86
N ALA A 486 -21.97 28.27 -9.42
CA ALA A 486 -21.64 28.12 -8.00
C ALA A 486 -22.48 29.07 -7.13
N GLY A 487 -23.02 28.55 -6.02
CA GLY A 487 -23.88 29.30 -5.11
C GLY A 487 -24.82 28.41 -4.30
N VAL A 488 -25.66 29.07 -3.49
CA VAL A 488 -26.68 28.43 -2.65
C VAL A 488 -28.04 28.52 -3.36
N TYR A 489 -28.74 27.39 -3.38
CA TYR A 489 -30.04 27.24 -4.02
C TYR A 489 -31.05 26.66 -3.03
N GLU A 490 -32.31 27.09 -3.17
CA GLU A 490 -33.42 26.65 -2.32
C GLU A 490 -34.45 25.94 -3.18
N ILE A 491 -35.02 24.84 -2.69
CA ILE A 491 -36.10 24.11 -3.35
C ILE A 491 -37.33 24.22 -2.46
N LYS A 492 -38.46 24.62 -3.05
CA LYS A 492 -39.77 24.54 -2.41
C LYS A 492 -40.53 23.38 -3.03
N ALA A 493 -41.00 22.45 -2.20
CA ALA A 493 -41.96 21.43 -2.59
C ALA A 493 -43.35 21.80 -2.05
N GLU A 494 -44.38 21.72 -2.89
CA GLU A 494 -45.77 21.85 -2.44
C GLU A 494 -46.70 20.96 -3.27
N HIS A 495 -47.98 20.89 -2.90
CA HIS A 495 -48.99 20.29 -3.77
C HIS A 495 -49.26 21.20 -4.97
N PHE A 496 -49.28 20.66 -6.20
CA PHE A 496 -49.69 21.35 -7.41
C PHE A 496 -51.10 21.94 -7.24
N SER A 497 -51.28 23.23 -7.52
CA SER A 497 -52.50 24.02 -7.20
C SER A 497 -52.80 24.26 -5.72
N ASN A 498 -51.91 23.83 -4.82
CA ASN A 498 -51.92 24.04 -3.38
C ASN A 498 -53.29 23.72 -2.73
N SER A 499 -53.79 22.52 -3.00
CA SER A 499 -55.19 22.14 -2.71
C SER A 499 -55.38 20.80 -2.00
N GLY A 500 -54.29 20.11 -1.68
CA GLY A 500 -54.31 18.76 -1.10
C GLY A 500 -53.01 18.41 -0.41
N THR A 501 -52.84 17.13 -0.11
CA THR A 501 -51.69 16.57 0.60
C THR A 501 -50.78 15.82 -0.37
N VAL A 502 -49.48 15.81 -0.11
CA VAL A 502 -48.47 15.12 -0.92
C VAL A 502 -47.70 14.17 -0.02
N GLY A 503 -47.28 13.04 -0.57
CA GLY A 503 -46.31 12.17 0.09
C GLY A 503 -46.88 11.02 0.93
N PRO A 504 -45.99 10.22 1.55
CA PRO A 504 -44.53 10.41 1.56
C PRO A 504 -43.90 10.20 0.18
N ASN A 505 -43.04 11.13 -0.23
CA ASN A 505 -42.28 11.10 -1.48
C ASN A 505 -40.79 11.40 -1.21
N TRP A 506 -39.91 10.88 -2.05
CA TRP A 506 -38.52 11.31 -2.17
C TRP A 506 -38.43 12.62 -2.97
N LEU A 507 -37.61 13.53 -2.47
CA LEU A 507 -36.95 14.58 -3.24
C LEU A 507 -35.48 14.19 -3.34
N MET A 508 -34.95 14.13 -4.56
CA MET A 508 -33.55 13.83 -4.82
C MET A 508 -32.92 14.96 -5.61
N VAL A 509 -31.75 15.41 -5.18
CA VAL A 509 -30.91 16.37 -5.88
C VAL A 509 -29.61 15.68 -6.25
N ARG A 510 -29.19 15.82 -7.51
CA ARG A 510 -27.98 15.17 -8.01
C ARG A 510 -27.22 16.09 -8.96
N ILE A 511 -25.91 16.13 -8.82
CA ILE A 511 -25.01 16.70 -9.81
C ILE A 511 -24.92 15.71 -10.98
N LEU A 512 -25.40 16.12 -12.14
CA LEU A 512 -25.37 15.35 -13.37
C LEU A 512 -24.02 15.56 -14.07
N GLY A 513 -23.33 14.46 -14.37
CA GLY A 513 -22.02 14.48 -15.02
C GLY A 513 -20.89 13.83 -14.24
N GLU A 514 -21.14 13.17 -13.10
CA GLU A 514 -20.13 12.34 -12.41
C GLU A 514 -20.16 10.87 -12.86
N ALA A 515 -18.96 10.26 -12.98
CA ALA A 515 -18.72 8.94 -13.55
C ALA A 515 -19.06 7.77 -12.59
N PRO A 516 -19.69 6.65 -13.03
CA PRO A 516 -19.88 5.42 -12.25
C PRO A 516 -18.56 4.84 -11.70
N MET A 517 -18.59 4.08 -10.61
CA MET A 517 -17.39 3.45 -10.03
C MET A 517 -17.10 2.07 -10.65
N ILE A 518 -15.87 1.55 -10.46
CA ILE A 518 -15.48 0.21 -10.94
C ILE A 518 -16.37 -0.87 -10.32
N GLY A 519 -16.94 -1.75 -11.16
CA GLY A 519 -17.82 -2.84 -10.71
C GLY A 519 -19.31 -2.52 -10.66
N GLU A 520 -19.73 -1.27 -10.90
CA GLU A 520 -21.15 -0.92 -11.02
C GLU A 520 -21.72 -1.19 -12.43
N ALA A 521 -23.02 -1.50 -12.49
CA ALA A 521 -23.73 -1.79 -13.74
C ALA A 521 -23.89 -0.54 -14.61
N CYS A 522 -23.45 -0.63 -15.87
CA CYS A 522 -23.61 0.41 -16.88
C CYS A 522 -25.05 0.54 -17.40
N GLN A 523 -25.96 -0.41 -17.08
CA GLN A 523 -27.34 -0.38 -17.55
C GLN A 523 -28.35 -0.48 -16.41
N GLY A 524 -28.96 0.66 -16.11
CA GLY A 524 -30.15 0.81 -15.29
C GLY A 524 -30.70 2.22 -15.46
N PHE A 525 -31.54 2.44 -16.46
CA PHE A 525 -32.33 3.68 -16.70
C PHE A 525 -31.60 5.05 -16.58
N ASP A 526 -30.28 5.11 -16.74
CA ASP A 526 -29.49 6.36 -16.75
C ASP A 526 -28.63 6.42 -18.02
N PRO A 527 -28.95 7.29 -19.01
CA PRO A 527 -28.18 7.42 -20.24
C PRO A 527 -26.88 8.27 -20.14
N PHE A 528 -26.45 8.76 -18.98
CA PHE A 528 -25.36 9.78 -18.90
C PHE A 528 -24.21 9.49 -17.92
N ARG A 529 -23.91 8.21 -17.68
CA ARG A 529 -22.81 7.74 -16.81
C ARG A 529 -21.63 7.18 -17.62
N PRO A 530 -20.56 7.94 -17.94
CA PRO A 530 -19.33 7.39 -18.52
C PRO A 530 -18.45 6.76 -17.43
N CYS A 531 -17.84 5.59 -17.65
CA CYS A 531 -16.91 5.02 -16.67
C CYS A 531 -15.74 5.96 -16.34
N PRO A 532 -15.08 5.83 -15.17
CA PRO A 532 -13.98 6.71 -14.77
C PRO A 532 -12.87 6.70 -15.82
N GLN A 533 -12.05 7.76 -15.87
CA GLN A 533 -10.92 7.81 -16.79
C GLN A 533 -10.05 6.54 -16.67
N GLY A 534 -9.86 5.83 -17.79
CA GLY A 534 -9.07 4.58 -17.85
C GLY A 534 -9.90 3.28 -17.82
N THR A 535 -11.22 3.34 -17.88
CA THR A 535 -12.11 2.15 -17.83
C THR A 535 -13.17 2.18 -18.94
N TYR A 536 -13.78 1.02 -19.27
CA TYR A 536 -14.82 0.88 -20.29
C TYR A 536 -15.97 -0.03 -19.84
N CYS A 537 -17.14 0.07 -20.50
CA CYS A 537 -18.26 -0.84 -20.24
C CYS A 537 -18.06 -2.16 -20.99
N SER A 538 -18.09 -3.28 -20.26
CA SER A 538 -18.00 -4.63 -20.82
C SER A 538 -19.22 -4.98 -21.70
N GLU A 539 -19.05 -5.83 -22.73
CA GLU A 539 -20.17 -6.30 -23.56
C GLU A 539 -20.90 -7.49 -22.89
N GLY A 540 -22.23 -7.44 -22.72
CA GLY A 540 -23.02 -8.53 -22.14
C GLY A 540 -24.46 -8.14 -21.74
N GLU A 541 -25.24 -9.10 -21.22
CA GLU A 541 -26.62 -8.87 -20.74
C GLU A 541 -26.67 -8.05 -19.42
N ASN A 542 -25.54 -7.84 -18.75
CA ASN A 542 -25.35 -6.95 -17.60
C ASN A 542 -23.94 -6.31 -17.66
N PRO A 543 -23.76 -5.25 -18.46
CA PRO A 543 -22.46 -4.59 -18.62
C PRO A 543 -22.05 -3.85 -17.34
N VAL A 544 -20.78 -3.92 -16.95
CA VAL A 544 -20.19 -3.23 -15.78
C VAL A 544 -18.93 -2.46 -16.17
N CYS A 545 -18.57 -1.41 -15.43
CA CYS A 545 -17.31 -0.68 -15.65
C CYS A 545 -16.09 -1.55 -15.25
N THR A 546 -15.17 -1.75 -16.18
CA THR A 546 -13.94 -2.56 -16.00
C THR A 546 -12.70 -1.82 -16.53
N GLU A 547 -11.53 -2.15 -15.98
CA GLU A 547 -10.23 -1.62 -16.45
C GLU A 547 -9.85 -2.21 -17.81
N HIS A 548 -9.08 -1.44 -18.59
CA HIS A 548 -8.46 -1.92 -19.83
C HIS A 548 -7.29 -2.84 -19.49
N VAL A 549 -7.38 -4.10 -19.87
CA VAL A 549 -6.32 -5.10 -19.70
C VAL A 549 -6.07 -5.75 -21.06
N CYS A 550 -4.92 -5.45 -21.66
CA CYS A 550 -4.43 -6.15 -22.85
C CYS A 550 -3.21 -6.96 -22.42
N GLY A 551 -3.39 -8.27 -22.22
CA GLY A 551 -2.37 -9.12 -21.59
C GLY A 551 -2.28 -8.87 -20.08
N ASP A 552 -1.09 -8.59 -19.55
CA ASP A 552 -0.85 -8.39 -18.12
C ASP A 552 -0.61 -6.91 -17.71
N GLU A 553 -0.78 -5.95 -18.64
CA GLU A 553 -0.53 -4.51 -18.36
C GLU A 553 -1.75 -3.58 -18.56
N ARG A 554 -1.74 -2.47 -17.81
CA ARG A 554 -2.76 -1.39 -17.84
C ARG A 554 -2.35 -0.28 -18.82
N ILE A 555 -3.21 0.06 -19.78
CA ILE A 555 -2.97 1.13 -20.79
C ILE A 555 -4.05 2.22 -20.77
N GLY A 556 -3.70 3.41 -21.29
CA GLY A 556 -4.50 4.64 -21.21
C GLY A 556 -5.64 4.73 -22.24
N ALA A 557 -6.65 5.58 -21.94
CA ALA A 557 -7.94 5.64 -22.65
C ALA A 557 -7.91 6.10 -24.13
N ASP A 558 -6.77 6.54 -24.65
CA ASP A 558 -6.59 6.98 -26.05
C ASP A 558 -5.72 6.01 -26.88
N GLU A 559 -5.34 4.85 -26.33
CA GLU A 559 -4.55 3.83 -27.03
C GLU A 559 -5.44 2.70 -27.55
N THR A 560 -5.29 2.36 -28.83
CA THR A 560 -5.87 1.15 -29.40
C THR A 560 -4.90 -0.01 -29.19
N CYS A 561 -5.33 -1.13 -28.60
CA CYS A 561 -4.55 -2.36 -28.68
C CYS A 561 -4.33 -2.68 -30.17
N ASP A 562 -3.09 -2.58 -30.62
CA ASP A 562 -2.68 -3.10 -31.91
C ASP A 562 -2.23 -4.53 -31.66
N ASP A 563 -3.20 -5.43 -31.46
CA ASP A 563 -2.96 -6.86 -31.51
C ASP A 563 -2.80 -7.27 -32.98
N GLY A 564 -1.77 -6.75 -33.66
CA GLY A 564 -1.57 -6.74 -35.12
C GLY A 564 -2.09 -7.94 -35.93
N ASN A 565 -3.41 -8.06 -36.06
CA ASN A 565 -4.15 -9.15 -36.68
C ASN A 565 -5.40 -8.63 -37.40
#